data_AF-X1CCG9-F1
#
_entry.id   AF-X1CCG9-F1
#
_cell.length_a   1.000
_cell.length_b   1.000
_cell.length_c   1.000
_cell.angle_alpha   90.00
_cell.angle_beta   90.00
_cell.angle_gamma   90.00
#
_symmetry.space_group_name_H-M   'P 1'
#
loop_
_entity.id
_entity.type
_entity.pdbx_description
1 polymer ?
#
loop_
_entity_poly.entity_id
_entity_poly.type
_entity_poly.pdbx_seq_one_letter_code
_entity_poly.pdbx_strand_id
1 'polypeptide(L)'
;MVEKTLIRFVDATITVSNSIAEAYAKRYRISKPALVLNCPPHTIVKKNNKFREKFGIPESKMIFLYQGGLSHGRGIEMLLEAFQRIDQNRVVLILMGYGPLEEKIKKISNQSSNIFLHPAVSPEELWEYTGSADIGVVAMKNTCLNHYYCLPNKFFEYAMA
;
A
#
# COMPACT_ATOMS: atom_id res chain seq x y z
N MET A 1 17.55 -10.80 21.13
CA MET A 1 18.71 -11.57 21.63
C MET A 1 19.18 -12.61 20.60
N VAL A 2 18.26 -13.35 19.97
CA VAL A 2 18.56 -14.36 18.93
C VAL A 2 19.24 -13.79 17.69
N GLU A 3 18.68 -12.77 17.04
CA GLU A 3 19.23 -12.18 15.80
C GLU A 3 20.68 -11.73 15.95
N LYS A 4 20.99 -11.00 17.04
CA LYS A 4 22.36 -10.51 17.33
C LYS A 4 23.39 -11.65 17.45
N THR A 5 22.98 -12.79 17.99
CA THR A 5 23.85 -13.96 18.17
C THR A 5 24.01 -14.70 16.86
N LEU A 6 22.91 -15.05 16.19
CA LEU A 6 22.93 -15.95 15.04
C LEU A 6 23.46 -15.30 13.76
N ILE A 7 23.34 -13.98 13.59
CA ILE A 7 23.75 -13.27 12.36
C ILE A 7 25.25 -13.39 12.04
N ARG A 8 26.07 -13.85 12.99
CA ARG A 8 27.52 -14.09 12.78
C ARG A 8 27.85 -15.52 12.33
N PHE A 9 26.86 -16.41 12.32
CA PHE A 9 27.00 -17.82 12.01
C PHE A 9 26.28 -18.20 10.71
N VAL A 10 26.10 -17.24 9.80
CA VAL A 10 25.46 -17.44 8.50
C VAL A 10 26.47 -17.16 7.38
N ASP A 11 26.35 -17.89 6.27
CA ASP A 11 27.21 -17.68 5.09
C ASP A 11 26.87 -16.37 4.36
N ALA A 12 25.60 -15.96 4.40
CA ALA A 12 25.12 -14.74 3.77
C ALA A 12 23.96 -14.12 4.57
N THR A 13 23.88 -12.78 4.52
CA THR A 13 22.72 -12.02 5.02
C THR A 13 22.09 -11.27 3.87
N ILE A 14 20.77 -11.37 3.73
CA ILE A 14 19.99 -10.63 2.73
C ILE A 14 18.96 -9.73 3.41
N THR A 15 18.56 -8.66 2.72
CA THR A 15 17.46 -7.80 3.17
C THR A 15 16.76 -7.10 2.00
N VAL A 16 15.64 -6.44 2.30
CA VAL A 16 14.67 -5.96 1.30
C VAL A 16 14.79 -4.48 0.96
N SER A 17 15.65 -3.73 1.67
CA SER A 17 15.89 -2.31 1.33
C SER A 17 17.29 -1.88 1.74
N ASN A 18 17.81 -0.87 1.03
CA ASN A 18 19.15 -0.34 1.28
C ASN A 18 19.28 0.21 2.70
N SER A 19 18.25 0.88 3.21
CA SER A 19 18.23 1.45 4.55
C SER A 19 18.29 0.39 5.65
N ILE A 20 17.64 -0.76 5.45
CA ILE A 20 17.76 -1.90 6.39
C ILE A 20 19.17 -2.49 6.32
N ALA A 21 19.74 -2.64 5.13
CA ALA A 21 21.10 -3.17 4.96
C ALA A 21 22.13 -2.31 5.71
N GLU A 22 22.03 -0.99 5.58
CA GLU A 22 22.89 -0.05 6.29
C GLU A 22 22.68 -0.07 7.81
N ALA A 23 21.42 -0.14 8.25
CA ALA A 23 21.09 -0.28 9.66
C ALA A 23 21.67 -1.58 10.26
N TYR A 24 21.61 -2.70 9.53
CA TYR A 24 22.13 -4.00 9.96
C TYR A 24 23.66 -4.01 10.02
N ALA A 25 24.32 -3.50 8.97
CA ALA A 25 25.77 -3.38 8.94
C ALA A 25 26.29 -2.60 10.16
N LYS A 26 25.66 -1.45 10.45
CA LYS A 26 26.00 -0.61 11.61
C LYS A 26 25.69 -1.30 12.94
N ARG A 27 24.50 -1.89 13.09
CA ARG A 27 24.02 -2.47 14.35
C ARG A 27 24.78 -3.72 14.75
N TYR A 28 25.09 -4.59 13.79
CA TYR A 28 25.69 -5.91 14.05
C TYR A 28 27.19 -5.97 13.77
N ARG A 29 27.75 -4.91 13.16
CA ARG A 29 29.16 -4.83 12.73
C ARG A 29 29.52 -5.99 11.81
N ILE A 30 28.70 -6.15 10.77
CA ILE A 30 28.84 -7.17 9.72
C ILE A 30 28.99 -6.48 8.35
N SER A 31 29.41 -7.23 7.34
CA SER A 31 29.34 -6.79 5.94
C SER A 31 27.91 -6.40 5.57
N LYS A 32 27.77 -5.41 4.67
CA LYS A 32 26.46 -4.93 4.22
C LYS A 32 25.66 -6.10 3.61
N PRO A 33 24.45 -6.41 4.13
CA PRO A 33 23.61 -7.45 3.56
C PRO A 33 23.33 -7.23 2.08
N ALA A 34 23.26 -8.31 1.31
CA ALA A 34 22.84 -8.24 -0.08
C ALA A 34 21.36 -7.85 -0.19
N LEU A 35 21.03 -7.13 -1.26
CA LEU A 35 19.67 -6.65 -1.49
C LEU A 35 18.89 -7.66 -2.34
N VAL A 36 17.78 -8.12 -1.79
CA VAL A 36 16.76 -8.90 -2.49
C VAL A 36 15.44 -8.21 -2.22
N LEU A 37 14.98 -7.40 -3.19
CA LEU A 37 13.76 -6.62 -3.02
C LEU A 37 12.56 -7.56 -2.87
N ASN A 38 11.69 -7.24 -1.92
CA ASN A 38 10.36 -7.82 -1.90
C ASN A 38 9.50 -7.05 -2.88
N CYS A 39 9.47 -7.49 -4.14
CA CYS A 39 8.66 -6.91 -5.19
C CYS A 39 7.92 -8.01 -5.96
N PRO A 40 6.69 -7.74 -6.42
CA PRO A 40 5.96 -8.67 -7.29
C PRO A 40 6.69 -8.85 -8.63
N PRO A 41 6.43 -9.95 -9.36
CA PRO A 41 6.87 -10.10 -10.74
C PRO A 41 6.41 -8.91 -11.60
N HIS A 42 7.27 -8.49 -12.51
CA HIS A 42 6.90 -7.44 -13.46
C HIS A 42 5.77 -7.92 -14.37
N THR A 43 4.76 -7.08 -14.55
CA THR A 43 3.63 -7.32 -15.45
C THR A 43 3.23 -6.03 -16.16
N ILE A 44 2.65 -6.16 -17.35
CA ILE A 44 2.12 -5.01 -18.08
C ILE A 44 0.66 -4.83 -17.65
N VAL A 45 0.42 -3.77 -16.89
CA VAL A 45 -0.93 -3.41 -16.47
C VAL A 45 -1.55 -2.48 -17.50
N LYS A 46 -2.79 -2.78 -17.93
CA LYS A 46 -3.54 -1.93 -18.85
C LYS A 46 -4.52 -1.05 -18.08
N LYS A 47 -4.57 0.23 -18.44
CA LYS A 47 -5.64 1.13 -17.97
C LYS A 47 -7.01 0.59 -18.39
N ASN A 48 -7.97 0.68 -17.48
CA ASN A 48 -9.34 0.26 -17.67
C ASN A 48 -10.28 1.05 -16.73
N ASN A 49 -11.58 0.81 -16.83
CA ASN A 49 -12.61 1.58 -16.14
C ASN A 49 -13.36 0.78 -15.06
N LYS A 50 -12.83 -0.34 -14.56
CA LYS A 50 -13.53 -1.22 -13.59
C LYS A 50 -14.11 -0.48 -12.39
N PHE A 51 -13.35 0.41 -11.76
CA PHE A 51 -13.84 1.19 -10.63
C PHE A 51 -14.93 2.19 -11.03
N ARG A 52 -14.78 2.83 -12.20
CA ARG A 52 -15.77 3.76 -12.72
C ARG A 52 -17.10 3.05 -12.98
N GLU A 53 -17.04 1.92 -13.67
CA GLU A 53 -18.21 1.09 -13.97
C GLU A 53 -18.87 0.55 -12.70
N LYS A 54 -18.08 0.05 -11.74
CA LYS A 54 -18.59 -0.54 -10.50
C LYS A 54 -19.27 0.46 -9.58
N PHE A 55 -18.72 1.66 -9.46
CA PHE A 55 -19.18 2.67 -8.50
C PHE A 55 -19.91 3.86 -9.15
N GLY A 56 -20.11 3.83 -10.48
CA GLY A 56 -20.74 4.93 -11.22
C GLY A 56 -19.94 6.24 -11.16
N ILE A 57 -18.60 6.16 -11.16
CA ILE A 57 -17.73 7.34 -11.01
C ILE A 57 -17.59 8.04 -12.37
N PRO A 58 -17.93 9.34 -12.49
CA PRO A 58 -17.78 10.10 -13.73
C PRO A 58 -16.30 10.21 -14.16
N GLU A 59 -16.04 10.21 -15.46
CA GLU A 59 -14.70 10.37 -16.06
C GLU A 59 -13.96 11.63 -15.59
N SER A 60 -14.69 12.69 -15.24
CA SER A 60 -14.11 13.94 -14.73
C SER A 60 -13.47 13.82 -13.34
N LYS A 61 -13.74 12.74 -12.60
CA LYS A 61 -13.20 12.52 -11.25
C LYS A 61 -11.91 11.70 -11.29
N MET A 62 -10.94 12.12 -10.49
CA MET A 62 -9.68 11.39 -10.28
C MET A 62 -9.84 10.34 -9.17
N ILE A 63 -9.39 9.12 -9.42
CA ILE A 63 -9.51 7.97 -8.51
C ILE A 63 -8.18 7.73 -7.79
N PHE A 64 -8.23 7.86 -6.46
CA PHE A 64 -7.17 7.47 -5.55
C PHE A 64 -7.45 6.07 -4.99
N LEU A 65 -6.46 5.20 -5.06
CA LEU A 65 -6.55 3.82 -4.58
C LEU A 65 -5.62 3.60 -3.39
N TYR A 66 -6.20 3.09 -2.31
CA TYR A 66 -5.47 2.35 -1.31
C TYR A 66 -5.80 0.87 -1.45
N GLN A 67 -4.80 0.01 -1.66
CA GLN A 67 -4.96 -1.45 -1.64
C GLN A 67 -4.19 -2.12 -0.50
N GLY A 68 -4.81 -3.15 0.08
CA GLY A 68 -4.24 -4.02 1.09
C GLY A 68 -4.97 -3.96 2.43
N GLY A 69 -4.33 -4.47 3.49
CA GLY A 69 -4.96 -4.61 4.81
C GLY A 69 -5.52 -3.30 5.37
N LEU A 70 -6.77 -3.35 5.82
CA LEU A 70 -7.54 -2.25 6.39
C LEU A 70 -7.37 -2.22 7.91
N SER A 71 -6.20 -1.80 8.39
CA SER A 71 -5.86 -1.76 9.81
C SER A 71 -5.28 -0.42 10.24
N HIS A 72 -5.32 -0.17 11.55
CA HIS A 72 -4.73 1.01 12.17
C HIS A 72 -3.25 1.18 11.82
N GLY A 73 -2.79 2.43 11.78
CA GLY A 73 -1.39 2.79 11.52
C GLY A 73 -0.99 2.77 10.04
N ARG A 74 -1.91 2.38 9.14
CA ARG A 74 -1.65 2.33 7.69
C ARG A 74 -2.06 3.60 6.93
N GLY A 75 -2.44 4.65 7.67
CA GLY A 75 -2.82 5.95 7.13
C GLY A 75 -4.26 6.03 6.62
N ILE A 76 -5.05 4.97 6.75
CA ILE A 76 -6.43 4.91 6.24
C ILE A 76 -7.30 5.97 6.90
N GLU A 77 -7.20 6.15 8.22
CA GLU A 77 -7.99 7.14 8.94
C GLU A 77 -7.66 8.58 8.50
N MET A 78 -6.39 8.84 8.19
CA MET A 78 -5.96 10.14 7.64
C MET A 78 -6.56 10.34 6.24
N LEU A 79 -6.57 9.31 5.40
CA LEU A 79 -7.17 9.37 4.06
C LEU A 79 -8.68 9.62 4.15
N LEU A 80 -9.39 8.92 5.04
CA LEU A 80 -10.81 9.15 5.25
C LEU A 80 -11.08 10.60 5.66
N GLU A 81 -10.34 11.12 6.63
CA GLU A 81 -10.49 12.51 7.09
C GLU A 81 -10.19 13.52 5.99
N ALA A 82 -9.13 13.31 5.21
CA ALA A 82 -8.77 14.19 4.09
C ALA A 82 -9.87 14.19 3.02
N PHE A 83 -10.35 13.01 2.59
CA PHE A 83 -11.33 12.90 1.52
C PHE A 83 -12.74 13.36 1.91
N GLN A 84 -13.05 13.41 3.21
CA GLN A 84 -14.26 14.06 3.71
C GLN A 84 -14.21 15.59 3.63
N ARG A 85 -13.01 16.20 3.64
CA ARG A 85 -12.81 17.65 3.72
C ARG A 85 -12.51 18.32 2.37
N ILE A 86 -11.96 17.59 1.41
CA ILE A 86 -11.65 18.10 0.07
C ILE A 86 -12.89 18.16 -0.83
N ASP A 87 -12.76 18.82 -1.98
CA ASP A 87 -13.82 18.90 -2.98
C ASP A 87 -14.17 17.51 -3.56
N GLN A 88 -15.29 16.96 -3.08
CA GLN A 88 -15.80 15.64 -3.44
C GLN A 88 -16.23 15.53 -4.92
N ASN A 89 -16.36 16.65 -5.63
CA ASN A 89 -16.73 16.66 -7.04
C ASN A 89 -15.55 16.33 -7.97
N ARG A 90 -14.31 16.42 -7.48
CA ARG A 90 -13.10 16.25 -8.31
C ARG A 90 -12.37 14.95 -8.07
N VAL A 91 -12.49 14.36 -6.88
CA VAL A 91 -11.68 13.22 -6.47
C VAL A 91 -12.52 12.17 -5.77
N VAL A 92 -12.10 10.91 -5.91
CA VAL A 92 -12.68 9.74 -5.26
C VAL A 92 -11.58 8.95 -4.57
N LEU A 93 -11.86 8.44 -3.38
CA LEU A 93 -11.02 7.48 -2.68
C LEU A 93 -11.66 6.09 -2.70
N ILE A 94 -10.90 5.11 -3.14
CA ILE A 94 -11.25 3.69 -3.07
C ILE A 94 -10.32 3.01 -2.09
N LEU A 95 -10.90 2.39 -1.06
CA LEU A 95 -10.20 1.57 -0.08
C LEU A 95 -10.51 0.11 -0.42
N MET A 96 -9.54 -0.59 -1.01
CA MET A 96 -9.67 -1.98 -1.43
C MET A 96 -8.94 -2.91 -0.47
N GLY A 97 -9.66 -3.80 0.21
CA GLY A 97 -9.03 -4.74 1.14
C GLY A 97 -9.98 -5.35 2.16
N TYR A 98 -9.39 -5.87 3.23
CA TYR A 98 -10.09 -6.39 4.40
C TYR A 98 -9.34 -6.04 5.68
N GLY A 99 -10.04 -6.01 6.82
CA GLY A 99 -9.43 -5.82 8.13
C GLY A 99 -10.32 -5.12 9.17
N PRO A 100 -9.77 -4.86 10.37
CA PRO A 100 -10.53 -4.31 11.50
C PRO A 100 -11.20 -2.95 11.25
N LEU A 101 -10.77 -2.20 10.24
CA LEU A 101 -11.35 -0.89 9.89
C LEU A 101 -12.54 -0.98 8.92
N GLU A 102 -12.92 -2.14 8.41
CA GLU A 102 -13.99 -2.30 7.42
C GLU A 102 -15.30 -1.63 7.83
N GLU A 103 -15.82 -1.91 9.02
CA GLU A 103 -17.09 -1.34 9.50
C GLU A 103 -17.04 0.19 9.60
N LYS A 104 -15.91 0.74 10.03
CA LYS A 104 -15.69 2.19 10.07
C LYS A 104 -15.71 2.79 8.67
N ILE A 105 -15.00 2.17 7.73
CA ILE A 105 -14.92 2.62 6.34
C ILE A 105 -16.31 2.55 5.68
N LYS A 106 -17.02 1.44 5.86
CA LYS A 106 -18.37 1.23 5.33
C LYS A 106 -19.34 2.30 5.84
N LYS A 107 -19.32 2.61 7.13
CA LYS A 107 -20.13 3.68 7.72
C LYS A 107 -19.85 5.04 7.08
N ILE A 108 -18.58 5.39 6.89
CA ILE A 108 -18.17 6.67 6.27
C ILE A 108 -18.52 6.70 4.77
N SER A 109 -18.31 5.60 4.06
CA SER A 109 -18.64 5.43 2.65
C SER A 109 -20.15 5.65 2.41
N ASN A 110 -21.02 5.12 3.28
CA ASN A 110 -22.47 5.35 3.19
C ASN A 110 -22.87 6.82 3.40
N GLN A 111 -21.99 7.65 3.97
CA GLN A 111 -22.24 9.07 4.26
C GLN A 111 -21.48 10.00 3.31
N SER A 112 -20.66 9.46 2.40
CA SER A 112 -19.75 10.24 1.55
C SER A 112 -19.96 9.86 0.08
N SER A 113 -20.06 10.86 -0.80
CA SER A 113 -20.29 10.62 -2.23
C SER A 113 -19.02 10.21 -3.01
N ASN A 114 -17.86 10.28 -2.35
CA ASN A 114 -16.55 10.13 -2.97
C ASN A 114 -15.63 9.14 -2.24
N ILE A 115 -16.14 8.34 -1.31
CA ILE A 115 -15.36 7.34 -0.60
C ILE A 115 -16.05 5.99 -0.77
N PHE A 116 -15.34 5.01 -1.32
CA PHE A 116 -15.86 3.67 -1.58
C PHE A 116 -15.02 2.59 -0.91
N LEU A 117 -15.70 1.61 -0.32
CA LEU A 117 -15.10 0.36 0.14
C LEU A 117 -15.21 -0.70 -0.96
N HIS A 118 -14.10 -1.33 -1.30
CA HIS A 118 -14.07 -2.50 -2.18
C HIS A 118 -13.49 -3.69 -1.41
N PRO A 119 -14.09 -4.89 -1.47
CA PRO A 119 -13.48 -6.09 -0.90
C PRO A 119 -12.11 -6.37 -1.49
N ALA A 120 -11.26 -7.13 -0.80
CA ALA A 120 -10.05 -7.63 -1.44
C ALA A 120 -10.38 -8.52 -2.65
N VAL A 121 -9.46 -8.52 -3.60
CA VAL A 121 -9.52 -9.33 -4.82
C VAL A 121 -8.35 -10.30 -4.83
N SER A 122 -8.42 -11.30 -5.70
CA SER A 122 -7.31 -12.26 -5.83
C SER A 122 -6.06 -11.57 -6.42
N PRO A 123 -4.86 -12.11 -6.20
CA PRO A 123 -3.64 -11.58 -6.81
C PRO A 123 -3.69 -11.48 -8.34
N GLU A 124 -4.43 -12.37 -9.00
CA GLU A 124 -4.61 -12.40 -10.45
C GLU A 124 -5.47 -11.22 -10.93
N GLU A 125 -6.53 -10.87 -10.18
CA GLU A 125 -7.41 -9.75 -10.50
C GLU A 125 -6.86 -8.39 -10.04
N LEU A 126 -5.91 -8.39 -9.10
CA LEU A 126 -5.39 -7.19 -8.46
C LEU A 126 -4.96 -6.14 -9.48
N TRP A 127 -4.25 -6.54 -10.52
CA TRP A 127 -3.71 -5.67 -11.57
C TRP A 127 -4.80 -4.91 -12.32
N GLU A 128 -5.92 -5.57 -12.59
CA GLU A 128 -7.03 -4.94 -13.31
C GLU A 128 -7.67 -3.85 -12.46
N TYR A 129 -7.79 -4.07 -11.15
CA TYR A 129 -8.27 -3.03 -10.24
C TYR A 129 -7.23 -1.92 -10.02
N THR A 130 -5.96 -2.27 -9.82
CA THR A 130 -4.88 -1.27 -9.68
C THR A 130 -4.79 -0.36 -10.90
N GLY A 131 -4.85 -0.94 -12.11
CA GLY A 131 -4.85 -0.20 -13.38
C GLY A 131 -6.12 0.62 -13.64
N SER A 132 -7.18 0.44 -12.84
CA SER A 132 -8.40 1.24 -12.92
C SER A 132 -8.33 2.54 -12.10
N ALA A 133 -7.24 2.78 -11.38
CA ALA A 133 -7.04 3.99 -10.61
C ALA A 133 -6.05 4.96 -11.29
N ASP A 134 -6.18 6.24 -10.95
CA ASP A 134 -5.29 7.29 -11.42
C ASP A 134 -4.07 7.46 -10.50
N ILE A 135 -4.27 7.29 -9.18
CA ILE A 135 -3.22 7.48 -8.16
C ILE A 135 -3.25 6.35 -7.14
N GLY A 136 -2.13 5.65 -6.97
CA GLY A 136 -1.92 4.71 -5.87
C GLY A 136 -1.36 5.39 -4.62
N VAL A 137 -1.91 5.06 -3.45
CA VAL A 137 -1.56 5.74 -2.18
C VAL A 137 -0.83 4.80 -1.22
N VAL A 138 0.34 5.25 -0.76
CA VAL A 138 1.12 4.64 0.33
C VAL A 138 1.20 5.63 1.50
N ALA A 139 0.34 5.46 2.50
CA ALA A 139 0.17 6.42 3.61
C ALA A 139 0.66 5.90 4.98
N MET A 140 1.60 4.94 4.99
CA MET A 140 2.09 4.38 6.26
C MET A 140 2.79 5.45 7.10
N LYS A 141 2.43 5.51 8.38
CA LYS A 141 3.06 6.43 9.34
C LYS A 141 4.38 5.83 9.83
N ASN A 142 5.40 6.67 9.98
CA ASN A 142 6.64 6.30 10.65
C ASN A 142 6.41 6.13 12.16
N THR A 143 5.96 4.95 12.59
CA THR A 143 5.80 4.62 14.01
C THR A 143 6.92 3.69 14.53
N CYS A 144 7.74 3.13 13.64
CA CYS A 144 8.90 2.32 13.98
C CYS A 144 9.88 2.24 12.79
N LEU A 145 11.10 1.74 13.03
CA LEU A 145 12.12 1.59 11.98
C LEU A 145 11.65 0.71 10.82
N ASN A 146 10.83 -0.31 11.08
CA ASN A 146 10.26 -1.13 10.00
C ASN A 146 9.38 -0.27 9.09
N HIS A 147 8.48 0.56 9.64
CA HIS A 147 7.64 1.44 8.84
C HIS A 147 8.45 2.55 8.15
N TYR A 148 9.53 3.02 8.77
CA TYR A 148 10.38 4.04 8.17
C TYR A 148 11.20 3.52 6.97
N TYR A 149 11.71 2.29 7.08
CA TYR A 149 12.58 1.70 6.06
C TYR A 149 11.87 0.75 5.09
N CYS A 150 10.55 0.58 5.25
CA CYS A 150 9.80 -0.33 4.41
C CYS A 150 9.79 0.13 2.95
N LEU A 151 9.82 -0.86 2.06
CA LEU A 151 9.54 -0.69 0.65
C LEU A 151 8.43 -1.69 0.32
N PRO A 152 7.15 -1.30 0.48
CA PRO A 152 6.05 -2.25 0.44
C PRO A 152 5.72 -2.67 -0.99
N ASN A 153 5.26 -3.91 -1.17
CA ASN A 153 4.87 -4.45 -2.49
C ASN A 153 3.94 -3.53 -3.26
N LYS A 154 2.95 -2.93 -2.58
CA LYS A 154 2.00 -1.97 -3.18
C LYS A 154 2.66 -0.81 -3.91
N PHE A 155 3.84 -0.36 -3.48
CA PHE A 155 4.57 0.70 -4.18
C PHE A 155 4.94 0.25 -5.60
N PHE A 156 5.48 -0.96 -5.73
CA PHE A 156 5.80 -1.56 -7.02
C PHE A 156 4.54 -1.85 -7.82
N GLU A 157 3.47 -2.33 -7.16
CA GLU A 157 2.20 -2.61 -7.82
C GLU A 157 1.63 -1.35 -8.49
N TYR A 158 1.67 -0.20 -7.80
CA TYR A 158 1.24 1.08 -8.35
C TYR A 158 2.18 1.62 -9.42
N ALA A 159 3.49 1.45 -9.26
CA ALA A 159 4.48 1.96 -10.20
C ALA A 159 4.42 1.25 -11.57
N MET A 160 3.90 0.03 -11.62
CA MET A 160 3.71 -0.73 -12.86
C MET A 160 2.36 -0.45 -13.55
N ALA A 161 1.46 0.32 -12.93
CA ALA A 161 0.04 0.45 -13.29
C ALA A 161 -0.38 1.79 -13.89
#